data_AF-A0A349TXV1-F1
#
_entry.id   AF-A0A349TXV1-F1
#
_cell.length_a   1.000
_cell.length_b   1.000
_cell.length_c   1.000
_cell.angle_alpha   90.00
_cell.angle_beta   90.00
_cell.angle_gamma   90.00
#
_symmetry.space_group_name_H-M   'P 1'
#
loop_
_entity.id
_entity.type
_entity.pdbx_description
1 polymer ?
#
loop_
_entity_poly.entity_id
_entity_poly.type
_entity_poly.pdbx_seq_one_letter_code
_entity_poly.pdbx_strand_id
1 'polypeptide(L)'
;MEKDGFAMKNPPHYQPDVWDNRYVCAATNCYAYAANDPYGHFMGGEQVPGLAAGARMGAVTPGECVRCAEADGMVFIGDAPVARPGHYLVALRICPGVDFHFIRQDADGLWSHKNGTGGIDRMDDCGRAITNPETASFEICSEFVGYFHVPNCGLRVAERLQEEPQAKSGWREWIQSFLPKGW
;
A
#
# COMPACT_ATOMS: atom_id res chain seq x y z
N MET A 1 17.21 -21.11 -23.06
CA MET A 1 16.93 -19.69 -22.82
C MET A 1 15.43 -19.55 -22.65
N GLU A 2 14.94 -19.86 -21.45
CA GLU A 2 13.58 -19.48 -21.06
C GLU A 2 13.65 -18.03 -20.60
N LYS A 3 12.91 -17.17 -21.31
CA LYS A 3 12.66 -15.81 -20.84
C LYS A 3 11.63 -15.96 -19.74
N ASP A 4 12.05 -15.77 -18.50
CA ASP A 4 11.18 -15.67 -17.34
C ASP A 4 10.04 -14.71 -17.67
N GLY A 5 8.87 -15.29 -17.98
CA GLY A 5 7.63 -14.55 -18.05
C GLY A 5 7.44 -13.90 -16.70
N PHE A 6 7.40 -12.57 -16.68
CA PHE A 6 7.02 -11.79 -15.53
C PHE A 6 5.66 -12.33 -15.06
N ALA A 7 5.68 -13.23 -14.09
CA ALA A 7 4.52 -14.01 -13.73
C ALA A 7 3.43 -13.02 -13.34
N MET A 8 2.33 -13.01 -14.09
CA MET A 8 1.09 -12.35 -13.71
C MET A 8 0.61 -13.02 -12.43
N LYS A 9 1.14 -12.60 -11.28
CA LYS A 9 0.65 -13.03 -9.97
C LYS A 9 -0.84 -12.67 -9.90
N ASN A 10 -1.62 -13.42 -9.13
CA ASN A 10 -2.99 -13.03 -8.83
C ASN A 10 -2.99 -11.72 -8.04
N PRO A 11 -4.06 -10.91 -8.14
CA PRO A 11 -4.22 -9.75 -7.27
C PRO A 11 -4.12 -10.16 -5.78
N PRO A 12 -3.73 -9.25 -4.89
CA PRO A 12 -3.54 -9.56 -3.48
C PRO A 12 -4.86 -9.94 -2.81
N HIS A 13 -4.84 -10.96 -1.94
CA HIS A 13 -6.00 -11.34 -1.13
C HIS A 13 -6.04 -10.54 0.18
N TYR A 14 -7.24 -10.40 0.74
CA TYR A 14 -7.44 -9.96 2.13
C TYR A 14 -6.93 -11.02 3.10
N GLN A 15 -5.81 -10.74 3.77
CA GLN A 15 -5.07 -11.73 4.56
C GLN A 15 -4.75 -11.21 5.97
N PRO A 16 -5.75 -11.14 6.88
CA PRO A 16 -5.57 -10.67 8.25
C PRO A 16 -4.46 -11.43 8.99
N ASP A 17 -4.35 -12.75 8.80
CA ASP A 17 -3.31 -13.56 9.44
C ASP A 17 -1.88 -13.08 9.16
N VAL A 18 -1.69 -12.42 8.01
CA VAL A 18 -0.42 -11.81 7.61
C VAL A 18 -0.33 -10.36 8.08
N TRP A 19 -1.33 -9.54 7.74
CA TRP A 19 -1.26 -8.10 7.94
C TRP A 19 -1.52 -7.65 9.38
N ASP A 20 -2.26 -8.45 10.15
CA ASP A 20 -2.57 -8.19 11.57
C ASP A 20 -1.60 -8.94 12.49
N ASN A 21 -0.66 -9.72 11.93
CA ASN A 21 0.48 -10.19 12.69
C ASN A 21 1.19 -9.00 13.34
N ARG A 22 1.43 -9.06 14.66
CA ARG A 22 2.03 -7.95 15.44
C ARG A 22 3.25 -7.28 14.81
N TYR A 23 4.07 -8.02 14.04
CA TYR A 23 5.30 -7.49 13.46
C TYR A 23 5.03 -6.77 12.14
N VAL A 24 4.26 -7.37 11.24
CA VAL A 24 3.82 -6.73 9.99
C VAL A 24 2.94 -5.52 10.31
N CYS A 25 2.00 -5.70 11.24
CA CYS A 25 1.04 -4.69 11.64
C CYS A 25 1.71 -3.42 12.19
N ALA A 26 2.77 -3.58 13.00
CA ALA A 26 3.53 -2.46 13.57
C ALA A 26 4.59 -1.88 12.63
N ALA A 27 4.95 -2.59 11.55
CA ALA A 27 5.94 -2.15 10.57
C ALA A 27 5.30 -1.47 9.34
N THR A 28 3.99 -1.58 9.16
CA THR A 28 3.29 -1.14 7.94
C THR A 28 2.16 -0.15 8.24
N ASN A 29 1.78 0.65 7.24
CA ASN A 29 0.64 1.55 7.26
C ASN A 29 -0.25 1.38 6.01
N CYS A 30 -1.20 2.31 5.79
CA CYS A 30 -2.11 2.30 4.64
C CYS A 30 -1.37 2.22 3.29
N TYR A 31 -0.26 2.93 3.14
CA TYR A 31 0.49 2.98 1.89
C TYR A 31 1.24 1.68 1.62
N ALA A 32 1.92 1.12 2.63
CA ALA A 32 2.57 -0.19 2.52
C ALA A 32 1.56 -1.30 2.20
N TYR A 33 0.41 -1.28 2.86
CA TYR A 33 -0.68 -2.22 2.62
C TYR A 33 -1.21 -2.13 1.18
N ALA A 34 -1.47 -0.91 0.72
CA ALA A 34 -1.94 -0.63 -0.62
C ALA A 34 -0.92 -1.03 -1.70
N ALA A 35 0.37 -0.85 -1.44
CA ALA A 35 1.47 -1.35 -2.29
C ALA A 35 1.67 -2.87 -2.20
N ASN A 36 0.97 -3.56 -1.29
CA ASN A 36 1.13 -4.98 -0.98
C ASN A 36 2.58 -5.33 -0.55
N ASP A 37 3.19 -4.46 0.27
CA ASP A 37 4.52 -4.62 0.83
C ASP A 37 4.45 -4.90 2.35
N PRO A 38 4.60 -6.17 2.80
CA PRO A 38 4.50 -6.53 4.21
C PRO A 38 5.78 -6.17 5.01
N TYR A 39 6.84 -5.71 4.34
CA TYR A 39 8.10 -5.41 5.01
C TYR A 39 8.11 -4.01 5.61
N GLY A 40 7.45 -3.03 4.99
CA GLY A 40 7.33 -1.68 5.55
C GLY A 40 8.66 -1.07 6.03
N HIS A 41 8.68 -0.53 7.24
CA HIS A 41 9.84 0.13 7.87
C HIS A 41 10.19 -0.56 9.19
N PHE A 42 11.40 -0.27 9.67
CA PHE A 42 11.75 -0.60 11.04
C PHE A 42 10.75 0.05 12.01
N MET A 43 10.35 -0.73 13.02
CA MET A 43 9.27 -0.43 13.99
C MET A 43 9.16 1.07 14.32
N GLY A 44 8.03 1.68 13.98
CA GLY A 44 7.73 3.09 14.27
C GLY A 44 8.02 4.10 13.15
N GLY A 45 8.54 3.67 11.99
CA GLY A 45 8.64 4.52 10.80
C GLY A 45 7.34 4.56 9.98
N GLU A 46 6.99 5.73 9.45
CA GLU A 46 5.83 5.90 8.56
C GLU A 46 6.24 5.71 7.08
N GLN A 47 5.56 4.81 6.35
CA GLN A 47 5.76 4.73 4.90
C GLN A 47 5.04 5.89 4.24
N VAL A 48 5.79 6.77 3.60
CA VAL A 48 5.25 7.86 2.80
C VAL A 48 5.48 7.57 1.32
N PRO A 49 4.55 7.98 0.43
CA PRO A 49 4.76 7.91 -1.00
C PRO A 49 6.09 8.54 -1.42
N GLY A 50 6.78 7.88 -2.35
CA GLY A 50 8.01 8.34 -2.99
C GLY A 50 9.28 8.01 -2.22
N LEU A 51 9.19 7.52 -0.99
CA LEU A 51 10.36 7.26 -0.15
C LEU A 51 11.29 6.21 -0.77
N ALA A 52 10.75 5.12 -1.33
CA ALA A 52 11.56 4.07 -1.95
C ALA A 52 12.25 4.53 -3.24
N ALA A 53 11.66 5.49 -3.95
CA ALA A 53 12.24 6.14 -5.11
C ALA A 53 13.16 7.34 -4.77
N GLY A 54 13.28 7.72 -3.49
CA GLY A 54 14.00 8.93 -3.08
C GLY A 54 13.29 10.25 -3.43
N ALA A 55 12.02 10.17 -3.83
CA ALA A 55 11.15 11.32 -4.08
C ALA A 55 10.55 11.80 -2.76
N ARG A 56 11.10 12.88 -2.19
CA ARG A 56 10.55 13.48 -0.98
C ARG A 56 9.23 14.19 -1.27
N MET A 57 8.22 13.90 -0.45
CA MET A 57 6.95 14.62 -0.43
C MET A 57 7.13 15.91 0.37
N GLY A 58 6.91 17.06 -0.26
CA GLY A 58 7.11 18.37 0.38
C GLY A 58 5.95 18.80 1.28
N ALA A 59 4.74 18.39 0.92
CA ALA A 59 3.51 18.60 1.68
C ALA A 59 2.47 17.54 1.30
N VAL A 60 1.55 17.25 2.22
CA VAL A 60 0.42 16.35 1.95
C VAL A 60 -0.62 17.09 1.11
N THR A 61 -0.50 16.95 -0.21
CA THR A 61 -1.42 17.50 -1.20
C THR A 61 -1.74 16.43 -2.25
N PRO A 62 -2.89 16.50 -2.94
CA PRO A 62 -3.22 15.54 -3.99
C PRO A 62 -2.11 15.37 -5.03
N GLY A 63 -1.57 16.48 -5.53
CA GLY A 63 -0.51 16.47 -6.55
C GLY A 63 0.81 15.86 -6.07
N GLU A 64 1.23 16.16 -4.85
CA GLU A 64 2.46 15.60 -4.28
C GLU A 64 2.31 14.09 -3.97
N CYS A 65 1.16 13.67 -3.41
CA CYS A 65 0.90 12.26 -3.15
C CYS A 65 0.85 11.44 -4.44
N VAL A 66 0.18 11.96 -5.49
CA VAL A 66 0.17 11.32 -6.82
C VAL A 66 1.58 11.22 -7.38
N ARG A 67 2.31 12.35 -7.46
CA ARG A 67 3.68 12.40 -8.01
C ARG A 67 4.61 11.41 -7.30
N CYS A 68 4.54 11.33 -5.98
CA CYS A 68 5.40 10.47 -5.19
C CYS A 68 4.99 8.99 -5.27
N ALA A 69 3.69 8.67 -5.29
CA ALA A 69 3.23 7.31 -5.51
C ALA A 69 3.59 6.79 -6.92
N GLU A 70 3.54 7.66 -7.93
CA GLU A 70 4.02 7.33 -9.28
C GLU A 70 5.53 7.09 -9.32
N ALA A 71 6.32 7.84 -8.54
CA ALA A 71 7.76 7.62 -8.43
C ALA A 71 8.10 6.23 -7.87
N ASP A 72 7.30 5.71 -6.94
CA ASP A 72 7.43 4.35 -6.40
C ASP A 72 6.89 3.26 -7.35
N GLY A 73 6.22 3.64 -8.44
CA GLY A 73 5.78 2.75 -9.51
C GLY A 73 4.28 2.48 -9.58
N MET A 74 3.45 3.18 -8.80
CA MET A 74 2.00 3.19 -9.04
C MET A 74 1.69 3.95 -10.34
N VAL A 75 0.58 3.67 -11.00
CA VAL A 75 0.18 4.38 -12.23
C VAL A 75 -1.15 5.07 -11.99
N PHE A 76 -1.17 6.39 -11.91
CA PHE A 76 -2.39 7.15 -11.66
C PHE A 76 -3.34 7.09 -12.86
N ILE A 77 -4.65 6.93 -12.60
CA ILE A 77 -5.68 6.79 -13.63
C ILE A 77 -6.89 7.72 -13.44
N GLY A 78 -6.83 8.68 -12.52
CA GLY A 78 -7.94 9.59 -12.26
C GLY A 78 -9.11 8.92 -11.55
N ASP A 79 -10.33 9.37 -11.82
CA ASP A 79 -11.58 8.98 -11.14
C ASP A 79 -12.39 7.88 -11.86
N ALA A 80 -11.88 7.38 -12.98
CA ALA A 80 -12.53 6.34 -13.78
C ALA A 80 -11.80 4.99 -13.62
N PRO A 81 -12.09 4.20 -12.57
CA PRO A 81 -11.40 2.95 -12.33
C PRO A 81 -11.80 1.93 -13.41
N VAL A 82 -10.83 1.51 -14.22
CA VAL A 82 -11.00 0.45 -15.22
C VAL A 82 -10.09 -0.71 -14.86
N ALA A 83 -10.58 -1.95 -14.92
CA ALA A 83 -9.74 -3.11 -14.67
C ALA A 83 -8.62 -3.24 -15.73
N ARG A 84 -7.41 -3.56 -15.29
CA ARG A 84 -6.25 -3.81 -16.16
C ARG A 84 -5.65 -5.17 -15.83
N PRO A 85 -5.49 -6.07 -16.82
CA PRO A 85 -4.83 -7.35 -16.59
C PRO A 85 -3.47 -7.18 -15.91
N GLY A 86 -3.21 -8.00 -14.89
CA GLY A 86 -1.95 -7.98 -14.13
C GLY A 86 -1.84 -6.87 -13.09
N HIS A 87 -2.91 -6.09 -12.88
CA HIS A 87 -2.93 -5.01 -11.90
C HIS A 87 -4.20 -5.08 -11.04
N TYR A 88 -4.09 -4.64 -9.79
CA TYR A 88 -5.22 -4.31 -8.94
C TYR A 88 -5.35 -2.78 -8.84
N LEU A 89 -6.46 -2.34 -8.24
CA LEU A 89 -6.73 -0.93 -8.02
C LEU A 89 -6.38 -0.51 -6.60
N VAL A 90 -5.88 0.71 -6.48
CA VAL A 90 -5.72 1.42 -5.21
C VAL A 90 -6.40 2.77 -5.35
N ALA A 91 -7.21 3.17 -4.36
CA ALA A 91 -7.80 4.50 -4.28
C ALA A 91 -7.02 5.38 -3.30
N LEU A 92 -6.92 6.68 -3.61
CA LEU A 92 -6.32 7.68 -2.74
C LEU A 92 -7.37 8.68 -2.26
N ARG A 93 -7.36 8.92 -0.96
CA ARG A 93 -8.02 10.05 -0.32
C ARG A 93 -6.99 10.88 0.44
N ILE A 94 -7.27 12.17 0.58
CA ILE A 94 -6.40 13.12 1.27
C ILE A 94 -7.11 13.70 2.48
N CYS A 95 -6.35 13.83 3.57
CA CYS A 95 -6.65 14.65 4.73
C CYS A 95 -5.84 15.95 4.55
N PRO A 96 -6.39 17.03 3.98
CA PRO A 96 -5.59 18.18 3.55
C PRO A 96 -4.74 18.78 4.67
N GLY A 97 -3.42 18.81 4.48
CA GLY A 97 -2.46 19.32 5.46
C GLY A 97 -2.22 18.43 6.69
N VAL A 98 -2.79 17.22 6.71
CA VAL A 98 -2.71 16.29 7.86
C VAL A 98 -2.11 14.94 7.43
N ASP A 99 -2.73 14.24 6.48
CA ASP A 99 -2.40 12.84 6.15
C ASP A 99 -2.96 12.39 4.78
N PHE A 100 -2.67 11.18 4.37
CA PHE A 100 -3.19 10.51 3.19
C PHE A 100 -3.79 9.15 3.56
N HIS A 101 -4.72 8.66 2.74
CA HIS A 101 -5.29 7.33 2.94
C HIS A 101 -5.38 6.55 1.63
N PHE A 102 -4.69 5.41 1.59
CA PHE A 102 -4.71 4.50 0.45
C PHE A 102 -5.57 3.27 0.76
N ILE A 103 -6.49 2.95 -0.15
CA ILE A 103 -7.48 1.88 -0.01
C ILE A 103 -7.26 0.90 -1.16
N ARG A 104 -7.12 -0.39 -0.87
CA ARG A 104 -6.76 -1.43 -1.84
C ARG A 104 -7.98 -2.23 -2.28
N GLN A 105 -8.06 -2.55 -3.56
CA GLN A 105 -8.95 -3.60 -4.06
C GLN A 105 -8.28 -4.97 -3.91
N ASP A 106 -8.94 -5.88 -3.21
CA ASP A 106 -8.49 -7.26 -3.03
C ASP A 106 -8.97 -8.17 -4.17
N ALA A 107 -8.43 -9.38 -4.23
CA ALA A 107 -8.71 -10.38 -5.25
C ALA A 107 -10.18 -10.82 -5.35
N ASP A 108 -10.98 -10.63 -4.29
CA ASP A 108 -12.41 -10.90 -4.29
C ASP A 108 -13.25 -9.70 -4.80
N GLY A 109 -12.60 -8.64 -5.25
CA GLY A 109 -13.21 -7.42 -5.79
C GLY A 109 -13.68 -6.44 -4.72
N LEU A 110 -13.56 -6.78 -3.45
CA LEU A 110 -13.89 -5.91 -2.32
C LEU A 110 -12.73 -4.97 -1.99
N TRP A 111 -13.04 -3.91 -1.23
CA TRP A 111 -12.06 -2.92 -0.81
C TRP A 111 -11.70 -3.09 0.65
N SER A 112 -10.43 -2.87 0.96
CA SER A 112 -9.90 -2.88 2.31
C SER A 112 -8.83 -1.82 2.48
N HIS A 113 -8.54 -1.47 3.72
CA HIS A 113 -7.56 -0.46 4.07
C HIS A 113 -6.90 -0.81 5.39
N LYS A 114 -5.94 0.02 5.81
CA LYS A 114 -5.25 -0.11 7.09
C LYS A 114 -5.19 1.26 7.76
N ASN A 115 -5.65 1.38 9.00
CA ASN A 115 -5.60 2.62 9.76
C ASN A 115 -4.28 2.74 10.52
N GLY A 116 -3.29 3.45 9.95
CA GLY A 116 -1.96 3.59 10.57
C GLY A 116 -1.36 2.21 10.91
N THR A 117 -0.96 2.01 12.17
CA THR A 117 -0.45 0.72 12.69
C THR A 117 -1.54 -0.22 13.21
N GLY A 118 -2.83 0.07 12.97
CA GLY A 118 -3.96 -0.80 13.30
C GLY A 118 -4.12 -1.93 12.29
N GLY A 119 -4.98 -2.92 12.56
CA GLY A 119 -5.23 -4.03 11.64
C GLY A 119 -5.85 -3.59 10.30
N ILE A 120 -5.86 -4.50 9.33
CA ILE A 120 -6.58 -4.29 8.07
C ILE A 120 -8.09 -4.41 8.30
N ASP A 121 -8.87 -3.59 7.60
CA ASP A 121 -10.32 -3.56 7.72
C ASP A 121 -10.98 -3.37 6.35
N ARG A 122 -12.23 -3.83 6.24
CA ARG A 122 -13.13 -3.63 5.10
C ARG A 122 -14.21 -2.60 5.39
N MET A 123 -14.27 -2.08 6.61
CA MET A 123 -15.25 -1.09 7.03
C MET A 123 -14.71 0.33 6.89
N ASP A 124 -15.57 1.27 6.53
CA ASP A 124 -15.33 2.70 6.59
C ASP A 124 -15.44 3.23 8.04
N ASP A 125 -15.18 4.51 8.28
CA ASP A 125 -15.20 5.10 9.64
C ASP A 125 -16.59 5.08 10.29
N CYS A 126 -17.65 4.82 9.52
CA CYS A 126 -19.01 4.64 10.01
C CYS A 126 -19.38 3.15 10.24
N GLY A 127 -18.43 2.22 10.10
CA GLY A 127 -18.66 0.79 10.28
C GLY A 127 -19.39 0.11 9.11
N ARG A 128 -19.36 0.71 7.91
CA ARG A 128 -20.02 0.16 6.71
C ARG A 128 -18.99 -0.43 5.77
N ALA A 129 -19.33 -1.54 5.12
CA ALA A 129 -18.45 -2.15 4.13
C ALA A 129 -18.13 -1.18 2.99
N ILE A 130 -16.85 -1.08 2.62
CA ILE A 130 -16.38 -0.22 1.54
C ILE A 130 -16.74 -0.85 0.20
N THR A 131 -17.82 -0.37 -0.41
CA THR A 131 -18.25 -0.80 -1.76
C THR A 131 -17.76 0.14 -2.85
N ASN A 132 -17.63 1.43 -2.54
CA ASN A 132 -17.01 2.44 -3.40
C ASN A 132 -16.08 3.35 -2.57
N PRO A 133 -14.76 3.31 -2.81
CA PRO A 133 -13.80 4.18 -2.13
C PRO A 133 -13.99 5.68 -2.32
N GLU A 134 -14.68 6.11 -3.38
CA GLU A 134 -14.97 7.53 -3.64
C GLU A 134 -15.99 8.08 -2.64
N THR A 135 -16.99 7.27 -2.29
CA THR A 135 -18.14 7.68 -1.46
C THR A 135 -18.14 7.10 -0.05
N ALA A 136 -17.23 6.17 0.26
CA ALA A 136 -17.06 5.63 1.62
C ALA A 136 -16.70 6.73 2.63
N SER A 137 -17.03 6.56 3.91
CA SER A 137 -16.72 7.57 4.93
C SER A 137 -15.31 7.39 5.46
N PHE A 138 -14.45 8.38 5.20
CA PHE A 138 -13.17 8.54 5.87
C PHE A 138 -13.16 9.95 6.44
N GLU A 139 -13.52 10.10 7.72
CA GLU A 139 -13.91 11.38 8.32
C GLU A 139 -12.80 12.42 8.23
N ILE A 140 -11.55 11.98 8.46
CA ILE A 140 -10.38 12.86 8.36
C ILE A 140 -9.94 12.99 6.89
N CYS A 141 -9.85 11.88 6.17
CA CYS A 141 -9.41 11.85 4.76
C CYS A 141 -10.60 11.88 3.81
N SER A 142 -11.35 12.98 3.88
CA SER A 142 -12.64 13.11 3.19
C SER A 142 -12.51 13.43 1.69
N GLU A 143 -11.40 14.03 1.25
CA GLU A 143 -11.19 14.42 -0.15
C GLU A 143 -10.75 13.21 -0.99
N PHE A 144 -11.57 12.82 -1.98
CA PHE A 144 -11.20 11.78 -2.93
C PHE A 144 -10.34 12.35 -4.06
N VAL A 145 -9.24 11.68 -4.39
CA VAL A 145 -8.29 12.14 -5.44
C VAL A 145 -8.41 11.32 -6.71
N GLY A 146 -8.49 9.99 -6.58
CA GLY A 146 -8.52 9.10 -7.73
C GLY A 146 -7.95 7.72 -7.43
N TYR A 147 -7.70 6.97 -8.49
CA TYR A 147 -7.24 5.59 -8.46
C TYR A 147 -5.85 5.45 -9.09
N PHE A 148 -5.22 4.32 -8.75
CA PHE A 148 -3.97 3.86 -9.31
C PHE A 148 -4.10 2.40 -9.77
N HIS A 149 -3.35 2.06 -10.81
CA HIS A 149 -2.96 0.69 -11.07
C HIS A 149 -1.69 0.33 -10.31
N VAL A 150 -1.72 -0.83 -9.67
CA VAL A 150 -0.55 -1.42 -9.01
C VAL A 150 -0.37 -2.86 -9.53
N PRO A 151 0.84 -3.29 -9.93
CA PRO A 151 1.07 -4.65 -10.40
C PRO A 151 0.62 -5.67 -9.35
N ASN A 152 0.02 -6.79 -9.78
CA ASN A 152 -0.48 -7.83 -8.87
C ASN A 152 0.58 -8.41 -7.92
N CYS A 153 1.85 -8.31 -8.28
CA CYS A 153 2.95 -8.70 -7.39
C CYS A 153 3.24 -7.70 -6.26
N GLY A 154 2.55 -6.57 -6.21
CA GLY A 154 2.86 -5.43 -5.35
C GLY A 154 4.07 -4.63 -5.84
N LEU A 155 4.41 -3.61 -5.05
CA LEU A 155 5.59 -2.77 -5.19
C LEU A 155 6.44 -2.91 -3.93
N ARG A 156 7.75 -2.67 -4.04
CA ARG A 156 8.64 -2.60 -2.87
C ARG A 156 8.78 -1.14 -2.47
N VAL A 157 7.96 -0.71 -1.51
CA VAL A 157 7.89 0.67 -1.01
C VAL A 157 8.55 0.83 0.37
N ALA A 158 8.91 -0.29 1.01
CA ALA A 158 9.83 -0.32 2.14
C ALA A 158 11.15 0.38 1.78
N GLU A 159 11.70 1.16 2.71
CA GLU A 159 12.95 1.90 2.50
C GLU A 159 14.03 1.02 1.86
N ARG A 160 14.47 1.40 0.66
CA ARG A 160 15.80 0.99 0.21
C ARG A 160 16.78 1.81 1.03
N LEU A 161 17.20 1.27 2.17
CA LEU A 161 18.47 1.72 2.75
C LEU A 161 19.47 1.61 1.59
N GLN A 162 19.95 2.75 1.10
CA GLN A 162 21.11 2.78 0.21
C GLN A 162 22.15 1.91 0.89
N GLU A 163 22.68 0.91 0.19
CA GLU A 163 23.58 -0.13 0.69
C GLU A 163 24.43 0.33 1.88
N GLU A 164 23.88 0.19 3.09
CA GLU A 164 24.58 0.52 4.33
C GLU A 164 25.60 -0.60 4.53
N PRO A 165 26.90 -0.29 4.66
CA PRO A 165 27.91 -1.30 4.90
C PRO A 165 27.58 -2.01 6.23
N GLN A 166 27.40 -3.33 6.16
CA GLN A 166 27.09 -4.22 7.29
C GLN A 166 25.71 -4.04 7.95
N ALA A 167 24.75 -4.79 7.42
CA ALA A 167 23.72 -5.56 8.12
C ALA A 167 23.83 -5.59 9.66
N LYS A 168 23.30 -4.56 10.32
CA LYS A 168 22.58 -4.68 11.59
C LYS A 168 21.11 -4.51 11.25
N SER A 169 20.47 -5.48 10.63
CA SER A 169 19.79 -6.54 11.35
C SER A 169 18.99 -7.28 10.29
N GLY A 170 18.99 -8.61 10.27
CA GLY A 170 18.24 -9.42 9.30
C GLY A 170 16.72 -9.34 9.51
N TRP A 171 16.17 -8.14 9.67
CA TRP A 171 14.77 -7.91 10.03
C TRP A 171 13.84 -8.27 8.88
N ARG A 172 14.28 -8.16 7.62
CA ARG A 172 13.53 -8.63 6.45
C ARG A 172 13.46 -10.15 6.43
N GLU A 173 14.58 -10.82 6.64
CA GLU A 173 14.65 -12.28 6.79
C GLU A 173 13.83 -12.75 8.00
N TRP A 174 13.78 -11.94 9.07
CA TRP A 174 12.99 -12.20 10.25
C TRP A 174 11.49 -12.04 10.00
N ILE A 175 11.02 -10.96 9.35
CA ILE A 175 9.61 -10.84 8.93
C ILE A 175 9.25 -12.00 7.98
N GLN A 176 10.13 -12.31 7.02
CA GLN A 176 9.93 -13.43 6.10
C GLN A 176 9.77 -14.77 6.83
N SER A 177 10.40 -14.96 7.99
CA SER A 177 10.26 -16.19 8.79
C SER A 177 8.85 -16.40 9.37
N PHE A 178 8.03 -15.34 9.43
CA PHE A 178 6.64 -15.40 9.90
C PHE A 178 5.62 -15.40 8.76
N LEU A 179 6.02 -15.05 7.54
CA LEU A 179 5.14 -15.08 6.38
C LEU A 179 4.93 -16.53 5.89
N PRO A 180 3.71 -16.90 5.46
CA PRO A 180 3.47 -18.19 4.81
C PRO A 180 4.39 -18.37 3.59
N LYS A 181 4.85 -19.61 3.35
CA LYS A 181 5.67 -19.92 2.17
C LYS A 181 4.93 -19.56 0.88
N GLY A 182 5.56 -18.77 0.02
CA GLY A 182 4.99 -18.39 -1.28
C GLY A 182 4.34 -17.00 -1.33
N TRP A 183 4.40 -16.26 -0.23
CA TRP A 183 4.28 -14.80 -0.24
C TRP A 183 5.50 -14.15 -0.94
#